data_AF-A0A2V1IHS4-F1
#
_entry.id   AF-A0A2V1IHS4-F1
#
_cell.length_a   1.000
_cell.length_b   1.000
_cell.length_c   1.000
_cell.angle_alpha   90.00
_cell.angle_beta   90.00
_cell.angle_gamma   90.00
#
_symmetry.space_group_name_H-M   'P 1'
#
loop_
_entity.id
_entity.type
_entity.pdbx_description
1 polymer ?
#
loop_
_entity_poly.entity_id
_entity_poly.type
_entity_poly.pdbx_seq_one_letter_code
_entity_poly.pdbx_strand_id
1 'polypeptide(L)'
;MADITDQTYKLPKDFDAAGYFATAYGIVLGYDAKPERIVIRANEDHKHYLKSLPLHHSQRLIEDYGEYADFELYLSPTYDFIMKLLHVGAMIEVIIPASLRKEMKGWISDIYELYKND
;
A
#
# COMPACT_ATOMS: atom_id res chain seq x y z
N MET A 1 -10.89 -21.86 -15.44
CA MET A 1 -10.08 -21.32 -16.56
C MET A 1 -10.81 -20.10 -17.09
N ALA A 2 -10.10 -19.03 -17.41
CA ALA A 2 -10.72 -17.87 -18.06
C ALA A 2 -10.75 -18.15 -19.57
N ASP A 3 -11.94 -18.12 -20.17
CA ASP A 3 -12.11 -18.32 -21.61
C ASP A 3 -11.86 -16.98 -22.34
N ILE A 4 -10.98 -16.99 -23.35
CA ILE A 4 -10.77 -15.83 -24.22
C ILE A 4 -11.93 -15.77 -25.20
N THR A 5 -12.62 -14.63 -25.25
CA THR A 5 -13.75 -14.40 -26.16
C THR A 5 -13.31 -13.58 -27.37
N ASP A 6 -14.05 -13.66 -28.48
CA ASP A 6 -13.88 -12.79 -29.65
C ASP A 6 -14.43 -11.37 -29.43
N GLN A 7 -14.81 -11.01 -28.20
CA GLN A 7 -15.32 -9.67 -27.89
C GLN A 7 -14.20 -8.65 -27.94
N THR A 8 -14.46 -7.53 -28.61
CA THR A 8 -13.53 -6.40 -28.69
C THR A 8 -14.00 -5.27 -27.80
N TYR A 9 -13.06 -4.61 -27.13
CA TYR A 9 -13.31 -3.41 -26.34
C TYR A 9 -12.51 -2.25 -26.94
N LYS A 10 -13.15 -1.08 -27.08
CA LYS A 10 -12.47 0.15 -27.46
C LYS A 10 -12.34 1.03 -26.23
N LEU A 11 -11.09 1.35 -25.87
CA LEU A 11 -10.81 2.30 -24.80
C LEU A 11 -11.41 3.67 -25.19
N PRO A 12 -12.09 4.37 -24.26
CA PRO A 12 -12.55 5.73 -24.48
C PRO A 12 -11.38 6.63 -24.90
N LYS A 13 -11.61 7.52 -25.88
CA LYS A 13 -10.56 8.40 -26.43
C LYS A 13 -10.01 9.40 -25.40
N ASP A 14 -10.83 9.69 -24.41
CA ASP A 14 -10.65 10.65 -23.32
C ASP A 14 -10.29 9.96 -22.00
N PHE A 15 -9.95 8.67 -22.03
CA PHE A 15 -9.52 7.95 -20.83
C PHE A 15 -8.19 8.51 -20.31
N ASP A 16 -8.25 9.16 -19.14
CA ASP A 16 -7.06 9.58 -18.39
C ASP A 16 -6.61 8.46 -17.45
N ALA A 17 -5.63 7.68 -17.91
CA ALA A 17 -5.03 6.63 -17.10
C ALA A 17 -4.33 7.18 -15.85
N ALA A 18 -3.69 8.36 -15.95
CA ALA A 18 -2.96 8.94 -14.83
C ALA A 18 -3.92 9.32 -13.70
N GLY A 19 -5.03 9.99 -14.03
CA GLY A 19 -6.10 10.29 -13.08
C GLY A 19 -6.78 9.04 -12.52
N TYR A 20 -7.04 8.05 -13.38
CA TYR A 20 -7.71 6.80 -12.98
C TYR A 20 -6.90 5.99 -11.96
N PHE A 21 -5.58 5.98 -12.06
CA PHE A 21 -4.68 5.28 -11.13
C PHE A 21 -4.02 6.19 -10.08
N ALA A 22 -4.38 7.47 -10.02
CA ALA A 22 -3.73 8.46 -9.14
C ALA A 22 -3.79 8.12 -7.64
N THR A 23 -4.73 7.28 -7.22
CA THR A 23 -4.88 6.86 -5.82
C THR A 23 -4.55 5.39 -5.61
N ALA A 24 -3.87 4.75 -6.56
CA ALA A 24 -3.43 3.37 -6.49
C ALA A 24 -1.91 3.30 -6.31
N TYR A 25 -1.45 2.36 -5.48
CA TYR A 25 -0.01 2.04 -5.41
C TYR A 25 0.46 1.20 -6.60
N GLY A 26 -0.45 0.41 -7.18
CA GLY A 26 -0.19 -0.46 -8.33
C GLY A 26 -1.37 -0.46 -9.31
N ILE A 27 -1.70 -1.61 -9.88
CA ILE A 27 -2.76 -1.75 -10.88
C ILE A 27 -4.06 -2.31 -10.30
N VAL A 28 -4.02 -2.87 -9.09
CA VAL A 28 -5.20 -3.42 -8.43
C VAL A 28 -6.05 -2.27 -7.89
N LEU A 29 -7.20 -2.07 -8.55
CA LEU A 29 -8.26 -1.18 -8.12
C LEU A 29 -9.29 -2.03 -7.37
N GLY A 30 -9.28 -1.97 -6.04
CA GLY A 30 -10.24 -2.69 -5.22
C GLY A 30 -11.63 -2.12 -5.44
N TYR A 31 -12.60 -2.95 -5.83
CA TYR A 31 -13.98 -2.51 -6.12
C TYR A 31 -14.63 -1.71 -4.96
N ASP A 32 -14.22 -1.98 -3.71
CA ASP A 32 -14.74 -1.30 -2.51
C ASP A 32 -13.69 -0.49 -1.72
N ALA A 33 -12.42 -0.54 -2.11
CA ALA A 33 -11.33 0.12 -1.39
C ALA A 33 -11.24 1.58 -1.84
N LYS A 34 -11.92 2.48 -1.13
CA LYS A 34 -11.86 3.92 -1.41
C LYS A 34 -10.52 4.50 -0.97
N PRO A 35 -10.02 5.55 -1.65
CA PRO A 35 -8.84 6.28 -1.19
C PRO A 35 -9.07 6.85 0.20
N GLU A 36 -8.15 6.60 1.11
CA GLU A 36 -8.21 7.11 2.47
C GLU A 36 -6.84 7.57 2.95
N ARG A 37 -6.85 8.33 4.05
CA ARG A 37 -5.62 8.80 4.69
C ARG A 37 -4.99 7.63 5.46
N ILE A 38 -3.77 7.30 5.09
CA ILE A 38 -2.96 6.26 5.72
C ILE A 38 -1.78 6.94 6.39
N VAL A 39 -1.47 6.53 7.61
CA VAL A 39 -0.24 6.93 8.30
C VAL A 39 0.57 5.69 8.59
N ILE A 40 1.82 5.71 8.15
CA ILE A 40 2.80 4.69 8.42
C ILE A 40 3.94 5.27 9.26
N ARG A 41 4.52 4.44 10.10
CA ARG A 41 5.73 4.71 10.86
C ARG A 41 6.87 3.90 10.27
N ALA A 42 7.97 4.56 9.94
CA ALA A 42 9.21 3.88 9.60
C ALA A 42 10.21 4.05 10.74
N ASN A 43 10.92 2.96 11.07
CA ASN A 43 12.00 2.99 12.06
C ASN A 43 13.19 3.84 11.60
N GLU A 44 14.21 3.94 12.45
CA GLU A 44 15.42 4.73 12.23
C GLU A 44 16.09 4.44 10.88
N ASP A 45 16.24 3.16 10.53
CA ASP A 45 16.91 2.76 9.29
C ASP A 45 16.07 3.10 8.06
N HIS A 46 14.76 2.82 8.11
CA HIS A 46 13.91 2.89 6.92
C HIS A 46 13.35 4.29 6.64
N LYS A 47 13.30 5.19 7.63
CA LYS A 47 12.83 6.57 7.41
C LYS A 47 13.68 7.31 6.37
N HIS A 48 14.99 7.04 6.31
CA HIS A 48 15.89 7.65 5.33
C HIS A 48 15.59 7.17 3.91
N TYR A 49 15.18 5.91 3.78
CA TYR A 49 14.72 5.34 2.52
C TYR A 49 13.42 6.01 2.07
N LEU A 50 12.41 6.11 2.94
CA LEU A 50 11.14 6.76 2.57
C LEU A 50 11.27 8.24 2.23
N LYS A 51 12.24 8.95 2.82
CA LYS A 51 12.55 10.35 2.47
C LYS A 51 13.15 10.48 1.07
N SER A 52 13.99 9.53 0.65
CA SER A 52 14.67 9.59 -0.66
C SER A 52 13.87 8.94 -1.78
N LEU A 53 13.13 7.87 -1.48
CA LEU A 53 12.28 7.15 -2.41
C LEU A 53 10.86 7.00 -1.84
N PRO A 54 9.99 7.99 -2.08
CA PRO A 54 8.60 7.94 -1.67
C PRO A 54 7.86 6.75 -2.29
N LEU A 55 6.99 6.11 -1.51
CA LEU A 55 6.14 5.02 -1.96
C LEU A 55 5.12 5.50 -3.01
N HIS A 56 4.55 6.67 -2.80
CA HIS A 56 3.49 7.22 -3.64
C HIS A 56 3.65 8.74 -3.73
N HIS A 57 3.16 9.36 -4.80
CA HIS A 57 3.29 10.81 -5.01
C HIS A 57 2.62 11.63 -3.90
N SER A 58 1.59 11.08 -3.25
CA SER A 58 0.91 11.73 -2.12
C SER A 58 1.69 11.66 -0.82
N GLN A 59 2.81 10.93 -0.76
CA GLN A 59 3.53 10.68 0.48
C GLN A 59 4.13 11.97 1.03
N ARG A 60 3.91 12.22 2.32
CA ARG A 60 4.47 13.37 3.03
C ARG A 60 5.01 12.96 4.39
N LEU A 61 6.16 13.50 4.77
CA LEU A 61 6.66 13.42 6.15
C LEU A 61 5.72 14.23 7.06
N ILE A 62 5.24 13.61 8.13
CA ILE A 62 4.48 14.30 9.19
C ILE A 62 5.46 14.88 10.21
N GLU A 63 6.30 14.02 10.77
CA GLU A 63 7.28 14.37 11.81
C GLU A 63 8.42 13.34 11.86
N ASP A 64 9.62 13.79 12.20
CA ASP A 64 10.79 12.94 12.48
C ASP A 64 11.14 13.02 13.97
N TYR A 65 10.99 11.90 14.66
CA TYR A 65 11.19 11.78 16.10
C TYR A 65 12.60 11.30 16.48
N GLY A 66 13.53 11.24 15.53
CA GLY A 66 14.87 10.70 15.75
C GLY A 66 14.91 9.18 15.54
N GLU A 67 14.31 8.38 16.42
CA GLU A 67 14.34 6.91 16.30
C GLU A 67 13.34 6.35 15.28
N TYR A 68 12.38 7.17 14.85
CA TYR A 68 11.40 6.82 13.83
C TYR A 68 10.85 8.10 13.18
N ALA A 69 10.16 7.95 12.06
CA ALA A 69 9.39 9.04 11.46
C ALA A 69 8.04 8.55 10.98
N ASP A 70 7.04 9.42 11.08
CA ASP A 70 5.69 9.15 10.62
C ASP A 70 5.45 9.83 9.27
N PHE A 71 4.85 9.10 8.33
CA PHE A 71 4.55 9.56 6.98
C PHE A 71 3.06 9.37 6.69
N GLU A 72 2.44 10.33 6.04
CA GLU A 72 1.08 10.19 5.52
C GLU A 72 1.06 9.89 4.02
N LEU A 73 0.06 9.12 3.60
CA LEU A 73 -0.27 8.84 2.21
C LEU A 73 -1.80 8.98 2.02
N TYR A 74 -2.24 9.24 0.80
CA TYR A 74 -3.64 9.24 0.41
C TYR A 74 -3.82 8.35 -0.82
N LEU A 75 -4.23 7.11 -0.56
CA LEU A 75 -4.41 6.07 -1.58
C LEU A 75 -5.40 5.01 -1.10
N SER A 76 -5.90 4.19 -2.01
CA SER A 76 -6.72 3.02 -1.69
C SER A 76 -5.82 1.90 -1.15
N PRO A 77 -6.06 1.35 0.05
CA PRO A 77 -5.24 0.29 0.64
C PRO A 77 -5.56 -1.08 -0.01
N THR A 78 -5.27 -1.22 -1.30
CA THR A 78 -5.49 -2.44 -2.07
C THR A 78 -4.35 -3.44 -1.87
N TYR A 79 -4.52 -4.63 -2.45
CA TYR A 79 -3.56 -5.74 -2.34
C TYR A 79 -2.12 -5.33 -2.67
N ASP A 80 -1.90 -4.57 -3.76
CA ASP A 80 -0.56 -4.11 -4.15
C ASP A 80 0.12 -3.28 -3.05
N PHE A 81 -0.65 -2.42 -2.36
CA PHE A 81 -0.13 -1.61 -1.28
C PHE A 81 0.17 -2.45 -0.03
N ILE A 82 -0.73 -3.37 0.33
CA ILE A 82 -0.52 -4.29 1.47
C ILE A 82 0.74 -5.13 1.24
N MET A 83 0.89 -5.72 0.05
CA MET A 83 2.08 -6.49 -0.34
C MET A 83 3.34 -5.64 -0.28
N LYS A 84 3.27 -4.38 -0.72
CA LYS A 84 4.41 -3.46 -0.60
C LYS A 84 4.82 -3.23 0.85
N LEU A 85 3.87 -3.02 1.76
CA LEU A 85 4.17 -2.83 3.17
C LEU A 85 4.78 -4.09 3.79
N LEU A 86 4.22 -5.27 3.48
CA LEU A 86 4.76 -6.55 3.96
C LEU A 86 6.18 -6.83 3.45
N HIS A 87 6.50 -6.44 2.21
CA HIS A 87 7.85 -6.58 1.65
C HIS A 87 8.91 -5.81 2.46
N VAL A 88 8.54 -4.71 3.11
CA VAL A 88 9.46 -3.96 3.98
C VAL A 88 9.66 -4.64 5.35
N GLY A 89 8.76 -5.56 5.72
CA GLY A 89 8.85 -6.31 6.96
C GLY A 89 8.69 -5.43 8.21
N ALA A 90 9.42 -5.75 9.28
CA ALA A 90 9.30 -5.09 10.58
C ALA A 90 9.81 -3.64 10.62
N MET A 91 10.27 -3.08 9.49
CA MET A 91 10.77 -1.71 9.41
C MET A 91 9.65 -0.67 9.22
N ILE A 92 8.44 -1.09 8.85
CA ILE A 92 7.26 -0.24 8.73
C ILE A 92 6.11 -0.77 9.59
N GLU A 93 5.41 0.15 10.25
CA GLU A 93 4.18 -0.10 10.97
C GLU A 93 3.04 0.79 10.43
N VAL A 94 1.84 0.23 10.26
CA VAL A 94 0.63 1.02 9.96
C VAL A 94 0.05 1.59 11.25
N ILE A 95 -0.03 2.91 11.35
CA ILE A 95 -0.61 3.63 12.49
C ILE A 95 -2.12 3.82 12.29
N ILE A 96 -2.53 4.32 11.13
CA ILE A 96 -3.94 4.40 10.71
C ILE A 96 -4.08 4.10 9.22
N PRO A 97 -5.25 3.61 8.75
CA PRO A 97 -6.47 3.30 9.51
C PRO A 97 -6.38 1.97 10.28
N ALA A 98 -7.27 1.80 11.27
CA ALA A 98 -7.37 0.57 12.04
C ALA A 98 -7.75 -0.65 11.20
N SER A 99 -8.53 -0.45 10.12
CA SER A 99 -8.87 -1.48 9.14
C SER A 99 -7.63 -2.07 8.47
N LEU A 100 -6.76 -1.22 7.92
CA LEU A 100 -5.50 -1.64 7.30
C LEU A 100 -4.56 -2.29 8.33
N ARG A 101 -4.49 -1.76 9.55
CA ARG A 101 -3.69 -2.38 10.61
C ARG A 101 -4.19 -3.80 10.94
N LYS A 102 -5.51 -4.00 11.00
CA LYS A 102 -6.12 -5.33 11.19
C LYS A 102 -5.79 -6.27 10.03
N GLU A 103 -5.83 -5.76 8.81
CA GLU A 103 -5.48 -6.52 7.59
C GLU A 103 -4.02 -6.99 7.65
N MET A 104 -3.07 -6.07 7.90
CA MET A 104 -1.65 -6.39 8.08
C MET A 104 -1.43 -7.47 9.15
N LYS A 105 -2.14 -7.39 10.27
CA LYS A 105 -2.07 -8.41 11.33
C LYS A 105 -2.54 -9.79 10.83
N GLY A 106 -3.58 -9.84 10.00
CA GLY A 106 -4.05 -11.08 9.36
C GLY A 106 -2.94 -11.71 8.52
N TRP A 107 -2.39 -10.96 7.58
CA TRP A 107 -1.28 -11.42 6.73
C TRP A 107 -0.07 -11.88 7.53
N ILE A 108 0.35 -11.13 8.55
CA ILE A 108 1.48 -11.50 9.40
C ILE A 108 1.19 -12.78 10.18
N SER A 109 -0.04 -12.96 10.67
CA SER A 109 -0.45 -14.19 11.34
C SER A 109 -0.38 -15.39 10.38
N ASP A 110 -0.88 -15.23 9.16
CA ASP A 110 -0.83 -16.28 8.14
C ASP A 110 0.62 -16.64 7.79
N ILE A 111 1.50 -15.63 7.63
CA ILE A 111 2.94 -15.82 7.42
C ILE A 111 3.57 -16.57 8.59
N TYR A 112 3.29 -16.16 9.83
CA TYR A 112 3.81 -16.82 11.03
C TYR A 112 3.41 -18.30 11.08
N GLU A 113 2.16 -18.62 10.78
CA GLU A 113 1.64 -19.99 10.80
C GLU A 113 2.36 -20.92 9.81
N LEU A 114 2.94 -20.39 8.73
CA LEU A 114 3.75 -21.17 7.78
C LEU A 114 5.05 -21.68 8.38
N TYR A 115 5.63 -20.95 9.34
CA TYR A 115 6.96 -21.22 9.92
C TYR A 115 6.89 -21.64 11.39
N LYS A 116 5.71 -21.74 11.99
CA LYS A 116 5.53 -21.97 13.43
C LYS A 116 6.06 -23.31 13.97
N ASN A 117 6.28 -24.29 13.08
CA ASN A 117 6.61 -25.68 13.44
C ASN A 117 8.08 -26.03 13.17
N ASP A 118 8.88 -25.05 12.73
CA ASP A 118 10.34 -25.17 12.60
C ASP A 118 11.04 -24.70 13.89
#